data_AF-A0A3D3F0D3-F1
#
_entry.id   AF-A0A3D3F0D3-F1
#
_cell.length_a   1.000
_cell.length_b   1.000
_cell.length_c   1.000
_cell.angle_alpha   90.00
_cell.angle_beta   90.00
_cell.angle_gamma   90.00
#
_symmetry.space_group_name_H-M   'P 1'
#
loop_
_entity.id
_entity.type
_entity.pdbx_description
1 polymer ?
#
loop_
_entity_poly.entity_id
_entity_poly.type
_entity_poly.pdbx_seq_one_letter_code
_entity_poly.pdbx_strand_id
1 'polypeptide(L)'
;MLFLKSLLFIVWNIALGLAVIHFLRWFLFNPKARFIFGKRIFLTPGFLVRKRDWLFGKARDLLHDYIRQAENPGIKDGYLAAWEQKVRDFLWDKTDFVESWPLMPAKMKNSIRGKIVDAFTGIVSKLLRKTVPRMLEQWRVEHRIDDYDFQFSIDFFRKYYNMYVHKYLMYAFLAINFIIGLENMILYLIIGG
;
A
#
# COMPACT_ATOMS: atom_id res chain seq x y z
N MET A 1 -6.51 35.35 42.69
CA MET A 1 -7.05 33.99 42.40
C MET A 1 -7.47 33.80 40.94
N LEU A 2 -8.16 34.76 40.30
CA LEU A 2 -8.58 34.66 38.89
C LEU A 2 -7.42 34.42 37.90
N PHE A 3 -6.30 35.15 38.04
CA PHE A 3 -5.10 34.96 37.20
C PHE A 3 -4.46 33.56 37.34
N LEU A 4 -4.49 32.98 38.55
CA LEU A 4 -3.96 31.64 38.77
C LEU A 4 -4.86 30.57 38.13
N LYS A 5 -6.18 30.79 38.14
CA LYS A 5 -7.15 29.95 37.42
C LYS A 5 -7.00 30.09 35.91
N SER A 6 -6.66 31.28 35.40
CA SER A 6 -6.51 31.50 33.96
C SER A 6 -5.24 30.83 33.39
N LEU A 7 -4.17 30.70 34.19
CA LEU A 7 -2.96 29.93 33.82
C LEU A 7 -3.24 28.44 33.57
N LEU A 8 -4.26 27.85 34.21
CA LEU A 8 -4.64 26.45 33.97
C LEU A 8 -5.10 26.21 32.53
N PHE A 9 -5.65 27.21 31.83
CA PHE A 9 -6.05 27.06 30.43
C PHE A 9 -4.84 26.79 29.53
N ILE A 10 -3.70 27.42 29.79
CA ILE A 10 -2.47 27.18 29.01
C ILE A 10 -1.99 25.75 29.25
N VAL A 11 -1.90 25.32 30.51
CA VAL A 11 -1.46 23.97 30.86
C VAL A 11 -2.39 22.91 30.27
N TRP A 12 -3.71 23.13 30.36
CA TRP A 12 -4.71 22.20 29.84
C TRP A 12 -4.65 22.08 28.32
N ASN A 13 -4.52 23.19 27.59
CA ASN A 13 -4.40 23.16 26.13
C ASN A 13 -3.11 22.46 25.68
N ILE A 14 -1.98 22.72 26.34
CA ILE A 14 -0.73 22.01 26.04
C ILE A 14 -0.88 20.51 26.31
N ALA A 15 -1.49 20.13 27.44
CA ALA A 15 -1.72 18.74 27.79
C ALA A 15 -2.61 18.03 26.75
N LEU A 16 -3.69 18.67 26.30
CA LEU A 16 -4.55 18.17 25.22
C LEU A 16 -3.78 18.01 23.91
N GLY A 17 -3.02 19.03 23.51
CA GLY A 17 -2.19 19.00 22.31
C GLY A 17 -1.22 17.82 22.33
N LEU A 18 -0.49 17.62 23.43
CA LEU A 18 0.43 16.49 23.59
C LEU A 18 -0.29 15.14 23.62
N ALA A 19 -1.46 15.07 24.26
CA ALA A 19 -2.27 13.86 24.31
C ALA A 19 -2.68 13.39 22.91
N VAL A 20 -3.08 14.30 22.02
CA VAL A 20 -3.41 13.98 20.62
C VAL A 20 -2.22 13.34 19.89
N ILE A 21 -1.03 13.88 20.08
CA ILE A 21 0.18 13.39 19.41
C ILE A 21 0.59 12.02 19.93
N HIS A 22 0.52 11.84 21.25
CA HIS A 22 0.76 10.54 21.87
C HIS A 22 -0.26 9.50 21.43
N PHE A 23 -1.54 9.88 21.34
CA PHE A 23 -2.60 9.03 20.81
C PHE A 23 -2.33 8.66 19.35
N LEU A 24 -1.91 9.60 18.51
CA LEU A 24 -1.59 9.33 17.10
C LEU A 24 -0.40 8.39 16.96
N ARG A 25 0.68 8.60 17.74
CA ARG A 25 1.82 7.67 17.79
C ARG A 25 1.39 6.28 18.24
N TRP A 26 0.53 6.20 19.26
CA TRP A 26 0.00 4.94 19.74
C TRP A 26 -0.87 4.25 18.68
N PHE A 27 -1.77 4.98 18.02
CA PHE A 27 -2.64 4.49 16.96
C PHE A 27 -1.86 3.96 15.75
N LEU A 28 -0.76 4.59 15.38
CA LEU A 28 0.04 4.16 14.23
C LEU A 28 0.87 2.90 14.51
N PHE A 29 1.50 2.82 15.69
CA PHE A 29 2.57 1.86 15.97
C PHE A 29 2.24 0.80 17.02
N ASN A 30 1.01 0.73 17.53
CA ASN A 30 0.67 -0.28 18.54
C ASN A 30 0.76 -1.71 17.97
N PRO A 31 1.68 -2.57 18.46
CA PRO A 31 1.94 -3.87 17.85
C PRO A 31 0.86 -4.93 18.14
N LYS A 32 0.10 -4.79 19.24
CA LYS A 32 -0.84 -5.82 19.69
C LYS A 32 -2.28 -5.35 19.60
N ALA A 33 -3.17 -6.26 19.19
CA ALA A 33 -4.60 -6.09 19.40
C ALA A 33 -4.86 -5.97 20.91
N ARG A 34 -5.53 -4.90 21.32
CA ARG A 34 -5.94 -4.70 22.70
C ARG A 34 -7.43 -4.99 22.84
N PHE A 35 -7.79 -5.52 24.00
CA PHE A 35 -9.16 -5.81 24.37
C PHE A 35 -9.54 -4.93 25.55
N ILE A 36 -10.68 -4.26 25.45
CA ILE A 36 -11.27 -3.48 26.54
C ILE A 36 -12.64 -4.10 26.80
N PHE A 37 -12.90 -4.52 28.04
CA PHE A 37 -14.13 -5.22 28.44
C PHE A 37 -14.48 -6.43 27.54
N GLY A 38 -13.47 -7.22 27.17
CA GLY A 38 -13.64 -8.39 26.29
C GLY A 38 -13.87 -8.08 24.81
N LYS A 39 -14.06 -6.81 24.44
CA LYS A 39 -14.21 -6.38 23.04
C LYS A 39 -12.88 -5.89 22.47
N ARG A 40 -12.53 -6.36 21.27
CA ARG A 40 -11.34 -5.91 20.55
C ARG A 40 -11.48 -4.45 20.15
N ILE A 41 -10.48 -3.64 20.44
CA ILE A 41 -10.42 -2.26 19.93
C ILE A 41 -10.14 -2.32 18.43
N PHE A 42 -11.06 -1.79 17.61
CA PHE A 42 -10.93 -1.78 16.15
C PHE A 42 -9.64 -1.09 15.65
N LEU A 43 -9.15 -0.13 16.43
CA LEU A 43 -7.94 0.64 16.17
C LEU A 43 -6.64 -0.12 16.51
N THR A 44 -6.73 -1.42 16.87
CA THR A 44 -5.57 -2.25 17.23
C THR A 44 -5.57 -3.61 16.50
N PRO A 45 -4.44 -4.06 15.92
CA PRO A 45 -3.11 -3.42 15.93
C PRO A 45 -3.11 -2.10 15.16
N GLY A 46 -2.06 -1.32 15.40
CA GLY A 46 -1.93 0.03 14.89
C GLY A 46 -2.01 0.06 13.36
N PHE A 47 -2.44 1.20 12.83
CA PHE A 47 -2.75 1.33 11.41
C PHE A 47 -1.57 0.94 10.50
N LEU A 48 -0.35 1.41 10.82
CA LEU A 48 0.84 1.10 10.02
C LEU A 48 1.23 -0.38 10.13
N VAL A 49 1.10 -0.99 11.32
CA VAL A 49 1.32 -2.42 11.52
C VAL A 49 0.42 -3.22 10.59
N ARG A 50 -0.89 -2.98 10.67
CA ARG A 50 -1.89 -3.69 9.85
C ARG A 50 -1.67 -3.49 8.36
N LYS A 51 -1.30 -2.28 7.92
CA LYS A 51 -1.09 -1.98 6.51
C LYS A 51 0.20 -2.61 5.97
N ARG A 52 1.27 -2.61 6.77
CA ARG A 52 2.53 -3.26 6.42
C ARG A 52 2.35 -4.78 6.29
N ASP A 53 1.74 -5.42 7.29
CA ASP A 53 1.49 -6.87 7.25
C ASP A 53 0.58 -7.25 6.08
N TRP A 54 -0.45 -6.44 5.81
CA TRP A 54 -1.32 -6.63 4.64
C TRP A 54 -0.56 -6.48 3.32
N LEU A 55 0.36 -5.51 3.21
CA LEU A 55 1.13 -5.27 2.00
C LEU A 55 2.06 -6.46 1.70
N PHE A 56 2.84 -6.90 2.68
CA PHE A 56 3.75 -8.04 2.53
C PHE A 56 2.99 -9.35 2.33
N GLY A 57 1.90 -9.57 3.08
CA GLY A 57 1.01 -10.71 2.85
C GLY A 57 0.48 -10.73 1.42
N LYS A 58 -0.07 -9.60 0.94
CA LYS A 58 -0.58 -9.49 -0.43
C LYS A 58 0.51 -9.67 -1.50
N ALA A 59 1.73 -9.23 -1.25
CA ALA A 59 2.85 -9.45 -2.15
C ALA A 59 3.21 -10.94 -2.25
N ARG A 60 3.26 -11.65 -1.13
CA ARG A 60 3.47 -13.11 -1.08
C ARG A 60 2.33 -13.85 -1.77
N ASP A 61 1.08 -13.48 -1.48
CA ASP A 61 -0.11 -14.10 -2.07
C ASP A 61 -0.09 -13.94 -3.60
N LEU A 62 0.22 -12.74 -4.10
CA LEU A 62 0.31 -12.48 -5.54
C LEU A 62 1.44 -13.26 -6.20
N LEU A 63 2.59 -13.39 -5.54
CA LEU A 63 3.69 -14.22 -6.03
C LEU A 63 3.29 -15.70 -6.10
N HIS A 64 2.70 -16.23 -5.03
CA HIS A 64 2.24 -17.62 -4.98
C HIS A 64 1.15 -17.91 -6.01
N ASP A 65 0.15 -17.04 -6.12
CA ASP A 65 -0.89 -17.15 -7.13
C ASP A 65 -0.29 -17.14 -8.55
N TYR A 66 0.82 -16.41 -8.75
CA TYR A 66 1.46 -16.29 -10.06
C TYR A 66 2.13 -17.59 -10.44
N ILE A 67 2.94 -18.11 -9.53
CA ILE A 67 3.63 -19.38 -9.71
C ILE A 67 2.60 -20.49 -9.92
N ARG A 68 1.55 -20.53 -9.10
CA ARG A 68 0.46 -21.51 -9.22
C ARG A 68 -0.25 -21.45 -10.59
N GLN A 69 -0.56 -20.26 -11.09
CA GLN A 69 -1.18 -20.10 -12.41
C GLN A 69 -0.22 -20.43 -13.56
N ALA A 70 1.07 -20.12 -13.40
CA ALA A 70 2.09 -20.48 -14.37
C ALA A 70 2.29 -21.99 -14.48
N GLU A 71 2.28 -22.70 -13.35
CA GLU A 71 2.41 -24.17 -13.27
C GLU A 71 1.18 -24.93 -13.79
N ASN A 72 0.00 -24.31 -13.78
CA ASN A 72 -1.26 -24.93 -14.18
C ASN A 72 -1.87 -24.25 -15.42
N PRO A 73 -1.44 -24.63 -16.65
CA PRO A 73 -1.98 -24.11 -17.90
C PRO A 73 -3.48 -24.31 -18.10
N GLY A 74 -4.09 -25.27 -17.40
CA GLY A 74 -5.52 -25.56 -17.47
C GLY A 74 -6.41 -24.51 -16.80
N ILE A 75 -5.85 -23.61 -16.00
CA ILE A 75 -6.62 -22.55 -15.32
C ILE A 75 -6.92 -21.44 -16.32
N LYS A 76 -8.19 -21.35 -16.73
CA LYS A 76 -8.69 -20.31 -17.65
C LYS A 76 -9.17 -19.04 -16.94
N ASP A 77 -9.48 -19.13 -15.64
CA ASP A 77 -10.05 -18.04 -14.84
C ASP A 77 -9.00 -17.37 -13.94
N GLY A 78 -7.93 -16.85 -14.54
CA GLY A 78 -6.82 -16.21 -13.82
C GLY A 78 -6.31 -14.95 -14.50
N TYR A 79 -5.56 -14.12 -13.78
CA TYR A 79 -4.98 -12.91 -14.35
C TYR A 79 -3.95 -13.22 -15.44
N LEU A 80 -3.28 -14.37 -15.38
CA LEU A 80 -2.29 -14.75 -16.39
C LEU A 80 -2.98 -15.12 -17.70
N ALA A 81 -4.11 -15.82 -17.63
CA ALA A 81 -4.98 -16.06 -18.80
C ALA A 81 -5.58 -14.76 -19.34
N ALA A 82 -6.02 -13.86 -18.47
CA ALA A 82 -6.51 -12.54 -18.87
C ALA A 82 -5.42 -11.69 -19.56
N TRP A 83 -4.17 -11.79 -19.11
CA TRP A 83 -3.02 -11.13 -19.74
C TRP A 83 -2.71 -11.74 -21.11
N GLU A 84 -2.69 -13.06 -21.23
CA GLU A 84 -2.51 -13.75 -22.50
C GLU A 84 -3.59 -13.34 -23.52
N GLN A 85 -4.84 -13.25 -23.06
CA GLN A 85 -5.95 -12.77 -23.89
C GLN A 85 -5.75 -11.32 -24.33
N LYS A 86 -5.40 -10.41 -23.41
CA LYS A 86 -5.11 -9.01 -23.75
C LYS A 86 -3.97 -8.88 -24.77
N VAL A 87 -2.92 -9.69 -24.63
CA VAL A 87 -1.81 -9.73 -25.58
C VAL A 87 -2.30 -10.22 -26.94
N ARG A 88 -3.14 -11.25 -26.96
CA ARG A 88 -3.76 -11.76 -28.19
C ARG A 88 -4.60 -10.68 -28.87
N ASP A 89 -5.44 -9.98 -28.13
CA ASP A 89 -6.30 -8.91 -28.66
C ASP A 89 -5.47 -7.74 -29.20
N PHE A 90 -4.41 -7.35 -28.48
CA PHE A 90 -3.47 -6.33 -28.93
C PHE A 90 -2.72 -6.74 -30.21
N LEU A 91 -2.24 -7.99 -30.29
CA LEU A 91 -1.59 -8.51 -31.49
C LEU A 91 -2.56 -8.62 -32.64
N TRP A 92 -3.82 -8.95 -32.36
CA TRP A 92 -4.87 -8.99 -33.36
C TRP A 92 -5.04 -7.59 -33.96
N ASP A 93 -5.25 -6.56 -33.15
CA ASP A 93 -5.34 -5.15 -33.59
C ASP A 93 -4.10 -4.72 -34.39
N LYS A 94 -2.89 -5.04 -33.90
CA LYS A 94 -1.64 -4.71 -34.60
C LYS A 94 -1.42 -5.44 -35.92
N THR A 95 -2.15 -6.52 -36.19
CA THR A 95 -2.05 -7.27 -37.44
C THR A 95 -3.10 -6.88 -38.47
N ASP A 96 -3.87 -5.81 -38.23
CA ASP A 96 -4.81 -5.23 -39.21
C ASP A 96 -4.12 -4.78 -40.51
N PHE A 97 -2.81 -4.51 -40.50
CA PHE A 97 -2.10 -4.15 -41.73
C PHE A 97 -2.18 -5.25 -42.81
N VAL A 98 -2.39 -6.52 -42.42
CA VAL A 98 -2.55 -7.65 -43.36
C VAL A 98 -3.82 -7.49 -44.20
N GLU A 99 -4.83 -6.74 -43.72
CA GLU A 99 -6.04 -6.45 -44.48
C GLU A 99 -5.77 -5.56 -45.70
N SER A 100 -4.77 -4.69 -45.62
CA SER A 100 -4.43 -3.76 -46.70
C SER A 100 -3.69 -4.40 -47.88
N TRP A 101 -3.31 -5.68 -47.78
CA TRP A 101 -2.54 -6.35 -48.83
C TRP A 101 -3.37 -6.59 -50.10
N PRO A 102 -2.96 -6.04 -51.26
CA PRO A 102 -3.68 -6.25 -52.51
C PRO A 102 -3.57 -7.71 -52.98
N LEU A 103 -4.54 -8.16 -53.78
CA LEU A 103 -4.54 -9.46 -54.47
C LEU A 103 -4.63 -10.72 -53.60
N MET A 104 -4.82 -10.60 -52.28
CA MET A 104 -4.94 -11.75 -51.39
C MET A 104 -6.39 -12.01 -50.94
N PRO A 105 -6.92 -13.25 -51.05
CA PRO A 105 -8.26 -13.60 -50.57
C PRO A 105 -8.42 -13.37 -49.07
N ALA A 106 -9.59 -12.91 -48.63
CA ALA A 106 -9.89 -12.63 -47.22
C ALA A 106 -9.60 -13.82 -46.28
N LYS A 107 -9.86 -15.06 -46.73
CA LYS A 107 -9.54 -16.28 -45.97
C LYS A 107 -8.04 -16.46 -45.72
N MET A 108 -7.17 -16.12 -46.70
CA MET A 108 -5.72 -16.22 -46.54
C MET A 108 -5.19 -15.12 -45.61
N LYS A 109 -5.71 -13.90 -45.73
CA LYS A 109 -5.38 -12.79 -44.82
C LYS A 109 -5.68 -13.15 -43.37
N ASN A 110 -6.89 -13.65 -43.09
CA ASN A 110 -7.27 -14.10 -41.75
C ASN A 110 -6.43 -15.29 -41.24
N SER A 111 -6.05 -16.22 -42.13
CA SER A 111 -5.17 -17.34 -41.78
C SER A 111 -3.77 -16.87 -41.40
N ILE A 112 -3.19 -15.92 -42.15
CA ILE A 112 -1.88 -15.33 -41.85
C ILE A 112 -1.94 -14.55 -40.54
N ARG A 113 -2.97 -13.71 -40.37
CA ARG A 113 -3.23 -12.96 -39.13
C ARG A 113 -3.29 -13.88 -37.92
N GLY A 114 -4.09 -14.95 -38.01
CA GLY A 114 -4.21 -15.98 -36.98
C GLY A 114 -2.87 -16.64 -36.65
N LYS A 115 -2.11 -17.08 -37.66
CA LYS A 115 -0.79 -17.69 -37.45
C LYS A 115 0.20 -16.75 -36.77
N ILE A 116 0.22 -15.48 -37.15
CA ILE A 116 1.09 -14.47 -36.53
C ILE A 116 0.69 -14.31 -35.06
N VAL A 117 -0.59 -14.05 -34.80
CA VAL A 117 -1.12 -13.83 -33.44
C VAL A 117 -0.86 -15.06 -32.57
N ASP A 118 -1.19 -16.27 -33.03
CA ASP A 118 -1.01 -17.49 -32.27
C ASP A 118 0.47 -17.79 -32.01
N ALA A 119 1.37 -17.51 -32.96
CA ALA A 119 2.81 -17.68 -32.76
C ALA A 119 3.34 -16.73 -31.68
N PHE A 120 3.02 -15.43 -31.77
CA PHE A 120 3.47 -14.44 -30.80
C PHE A 120 2.83 -14.64 -29.42
N THR A 121 1.52 -14.90 -29.35
CA THR A 121 0.84 -15.25 -28.09
C THR A 121 1.44 -16.53 -27.49
N GLY A 122 1.80 -17.52 -28.30
CA GLY A 122 2.48 -18.73 -27.85
C GLY A 122 3.88 -18.47 -27.27
N ILE A 123 4.66 -17.55 -27.85
CA ILE A 123 5.96 -17.12 -27.29
C ILE A 123 5.75 -16.40 -25.97
N VAL A 124 4.82 -15.43 -25.92
CA VAL A 124 4.53 -14.66 -24.70
C VAL A 124 4.02 -15.58 -23.58
N SER A 125 3.13 -16.52 -23.90
CA SER A 125 2.65 -17.53 -22.94
C SER A 125 3.81 -18.35 -22.37
N LYS A 126 4.73 -18.83 -23.22
CA LYS A 126 5.94 -19.55 -22.75
C LYS A 126 6.83 -18.68 -21.87
N LEU A 127 7.03 -17.41 -22.24
CA LEU A 127 7.81 -16.46 -21.43
C LEU A 127 7.16 -16.27 -20.04
N LEU A 128 5.86 -15.96 -20.00
CA LEU A 128 5.13 -15.71 -18.76
C LEU A 128 5.02 -16.97 -17.88
N ARG A 129 4.81 -18.14 -18.48
CA ARG A 129 4.56 -19.39 -17.73
C ARG A 129 5.81 -20.20 -17.41
N LYS A 130 6.94 -19.98 -18.10
CA LYS A 130 8.18 -20.75 -17.89
C LYS A 130 9.38 -19.89 -17.57
N THR A 131 9.60 -18.82 -18.32
CA THR A 131 10.79 -17.99 -18.13
C THR A 131 10.67 -17.12 -16.88
N VAL A 132 9.54 -16.44 -16.69
CA VAL A 132 9.32 -15.59 -15.52
C VAL A 132 9.37 -16.37 -14.20
N PRO A 133 8.67 -17.51 -14.03
CA PRO A 133 8.76 -18.29 -12.79
C PRO A 133 10.20 -18.75 -12.48
N ARG A 134 10.94 -19.22 -13.49
CA ARG A 134 12.34 -19.60 -13.32
C ARG A 134 13.22 -18.44 -12.89
N MET A 135 12.98 -17.24 -13.44
CA MET A 135 13.70 -16.04 -13.00
C MET A 135 13.34 -15.65 -11.56
N LEU A 136 12.06 -15.74 -11.18
CA LEU A 136 11.59 -15.47 -9.82
C LEU A 136 12.25 -16.42 -8.81
N GLU A 137 12.36 -17.70 -9.16
CA GLU A 137 13.03 -18.72 -8.35
C GLU A 137 14.55 -18.48 -8.26
N GLN A 138 15.22 -18.26 -9.39
CA GLN A 138 16.67 -17.97 -9.44
C GLN A 138 17.03 -16.73 -8.64
N TRP A 139 16.21 -15.69 -8.71
CA TRP A 139 16.44 -14.44 -7.99
C TRP A 139 16.00 -14.51 -6.53
N ARG A 140 15.42 -15.65 -6.11
CA ARG A 140 14.89 -15.90 -4.77
C ARG A 140 13.98 -14.77 -4.33
N VAL A 141 13.05 -14.38 -5.21
CA VAL A 141 12.17 -13.21 -4.96
C VAL A 141 11.37 -13.38 -3.68
N GLU A 142 10.92 -14.60 -3.37
CA GLU A 142 10.28 -14.91 -2.09
C GLU A 142 11.19 -14.57 -0.89
N HIS A 143 12.45 -15.01 -0.93
CA HIS A 143 13.42 -14.69 0.13
C HIS A 143 13.68 -13.19 0.23
N ARG A 144 13.72 -12.47 -0.89
CA ARG A 144 13.84 -11.00 -0.89
C ARG A 144 12.62 -10.32 -0.30
N ILE A 145 11.41 -10.84 -0.53
CA ILE A 145 10.18 -10.31 0.09
C ILE A 145 10.29 -10.44 1.61
N ASP A 146 10.81 -11.56 2.11
CA ASP A 146 11.02 -11.76 3.55
C ASP A 146 12.15 -10.90 4.12
N ASP A 147 13.25 -10.72 3.37
CA ASP A 147 14.31 -9.78 3.73
C ASP A 147 13.77 -8.35 3.83
N TYR A 148 12.93 -7.94 2.88
CA TYR A 148 12.27 -6.63 2.92
C TYR A 148 11.25 -6.55 4.04
N ASP A 149 10.51 -7.61 4.33
CA ASP A 149 9.62 -7.67 5.48
C ASP A 149 10.44 -7.37 6.75
N PHE A 150 11.58 -8.03 6.93
CA PHE A 150 12.47 -7.79 8.07
C PHE A 150 13.07 -6.38 8.11
N GLN A 151 13.60 -5.88 6.98
CA GLN A 151 14.21 -4.55 6.88
C GLN A 151 13.19 -3.44 7.15
N PHE A 152 11.99 -3.56 6.57
CA PHE A 152 10.85 -2.66 6.78
C PHE A 152 10.02 -3.11 8.00
N SER A 153 10.71 -3.43 9.09
CA SER A 153 10.09 -3.71 10.38
C SER A 153 9.32 -2.48 10.88
N ILE A 154 8.30 -2.73 11.71
CA ILE A 154 7.55 -1.64 12.35
C ILE A 154 8.46 -0.74 13.18
N ASP A 155 9.53 -1.29 13.76
CA ASP A 155 10.50 -0.54 14.54
C ASP A 155 11.31 0.42 13.69
N PHE A 156 11.66 0.04 12.45
CA PHE A 156 12.27 0.94 11.48
C PHE A 156 11.36 2.15 11.22
N PHE A 157 10.08 1.91 10.88
CA PHE A 157 9.11 2.99 10.66
C PHE A 157 8.89 3.85 11.90
N ARG A 158 8.84 3.24 13.10
CA ARG A 158 8.68 3.95 14.35
C ARG A 158 9.88 4.85 14.65
N LYS A 159 11.10 4.38 14.39
CA LYS A 159 12.33 5.19 14.55
C LYS A 159 12.32 6.37 13.59
N TYR A 160 12.02 6.13 12.32
CA TYR A 160 11.94 7.17 11.30
C TYR A 160 10.86 8.22 11.63
N TYR A 161 9.66 7.77 12.00
CA TYR A 161 8.57 8.65 12.43
C TYR A 161 8.97 9.49 13.65
N ASN A 162 9.62 8.91 14.66
CA ASN A 162 10.03 9.67 15.84
C ASN A 162 11.03 10.78 15.49
N MET A 163 11.96 10.48 14.57
CA MET A 163 13.03 11.39 14.18
C MET A 163 12.53 12.55 13.30
N TYR A 164 11.70 12.24 12.31
CA TYR A 164 11.34 13.19 11.25
C TYR A 164 9.92 13.74 11.32
N VAL A 165 9.02 13.10 12.08
CA VAL A 165 7.61 13.52 12.12
C VAL A 165 7.22 13.89 13.54
N HIS A 166 7.33 12.97 14.49
CA HIS A 166 6.87 13.15 15.87
C HIS A 166 7.49 14.39 16.53
N LYS A 167 8.81 14.58 16.40
CA LYS A 167 9.52 15.73 16.98
C LYS A 167 8.97 17.06 16.48
N TYR A 168 8.85 17.22 15.16
CA TYR A 168 8.34 18.46 14.56
C TYR A 168 6.86 18.66 14.84
N LEU A 169 6.08 17.59 14.82
CA LEU A 169 4.66 17.63 15.13
C LEU A 169 4.41 18.01 16.59
N MET A 170 5.25 17.55 17.52
CA MET A 170 5.24 18.01 18.92
C MET A 170 5.50 19.51 19.02
N TYR A 171 6.52 20.06 18.36
CA TYR A 171 6.79 21.49 18.41
C TYR A 171 5.65 22.31 17.80
N ALA A 172 5.11 21.88 16.66
CA ALA A 172 3.99 22.55 16.02
C ALA A 172 2.75 22.59 16.93
N PHE A 173 2.36 21.46 17.50
CA PHE A 173 1.22 21.39 18.41
C PHE A 173 1.46 22.14 19.71
N LEU A 174 2.69 22.12 20.26
CA LEU A 174 3.02 22.89 21.46
C LEU A 174 2.86 24.39 21.19
N ALA A 175 3.40 24.89 20.08
CA ALA A 175 3.27 26.29 19.70
C ALA A 175 1.80 26.69 19.49
N ILE A 176 1.04 25.90 18.72
CA ILE A 176 -0.38 26.18 18.43
C ILE A 176 -1.21 26.16 19.72
N ASN A 177 -1.08 25.12 20.55
CA ASN A 177 -1.86 25.00 21.78
C ASN A 177 -1.44 26.02 22.84
N PHE A 178 -0.19 26.48 22.82
CA PHE A 178 0.24 27.58 23.67
C PHE A 178 -0.43 28.90 23.27
N ILE A 179 -0.48 29.22 21.96
CA ILE A 179 -1.17 30.42 21.46
C ILE A 179 -2.66 30.37 21.81
N ILE A 180 -3.33 29.24 21.55
CA ILE A 180 -4.75 29.04 21.93
C ILE A 180 -4.92 29.17 23.45
N GLY A 181 -4.00 28.63 24.23
CA GLY A 181 -3.99 28.78 25.68
C GLY A 181 -3.92 30.23 26.15
N LEU A 182 -3.08 31.05 25.49
CA LEU A 182 -2.98 32.49 25.76
C LEU A 182 -4.26 33.23 25.38
N GLU A 183 -4.83 32.95 24.20
CA GLU A 183 -6.10 33.55 23.76
C GLU A 183 -7.22 33.23 24.74
N ASN A 184 -7.37 31.96 25.14
CA ASN A 184 -8.37 31.54 26.12
C ASN A 184 -8.15 32.19 27.49
N MET A 185 -6.90 32.36 27.91
CA MET A 185 -6.56 33.06 29.14
C MET A 185 -6.99 34.54 29.07
N ILE A 186 -6.68 35.23 27.97
CA ILE A 186 -7.05 36.63 27.75
C ILE A 186 -8.57 36.78 27.75
N LEU A 187 -9.29 35.96 27.00
CA LEU A 187 -10.75 35.96 26.95
C LEU A 187 -11.37 35.72 28.33
N TYR A 188 -10.84 34.77 29.10
CA TYR A 188 -11.30 34.51 30.46
C TYR A 188 -11.09 35.69 31.41
N LEU A 189 -9.96 36.41 31.28
CA LEU A 189 -9.69 37.60 32.08
C LEU A 189 -10.56 38.81 31.68
N ILE A 190 -10.93 38.92 30.40
CA ILE A 190 -11.84 39.99 29.90
C ILE A 190 -13.29 39.73 30.34
N ILE A 191 -13.75 38.47 30.29
CA ILE A 191 -15.14 38.11 30.63
C ILE A 191 -15.35 37.94 32.14
N GLY A 192 -14.32 37.48 32.86
CA GLY A 192 -14.37 37.19 34.29
C GLY A 192 -13.80 38.30 35.19
N GLY A 193 -13.27 39.38 34.62
CA GLY A 193 -12.91 40.62 35.31
C GLY A 193 -14.05 41.63 35.23
#